data_AF-X1MDG6-F1
#
_entry.id   AF-X1MDG6-F1
#
_cell.length_a   1.000
_cell.length_b   1.000
_cell.length_c   1.000
_cell.angle_alpha   90.00
_cell.angle_beta   90.00
_cell.angle_gamma   90.00
#
_symmetry.space_group_name_H-M   'P 1'
#
loop_
_entity.id
_entity.type
_entity.pdbx_description
1 polymer ?
#
loop_
_entity_poly.entity_id
_entity_poly.type
_entity_poly.pdbx_seq_one_letter_code
_entity_poly.pdbx_strand_id
1 'polypeptide(L)' 'MLKGRVFKFGDNISTDHIVPGRLAHLRSNLPELAKHVMEDADPSFASRVKAGDFIVAGNNFGLGSSREHAPLV' A
#
# COMPACT_ATOMS: atom_id res chain seq x y z
N MET A 1 -13.34 -18.93 -5.53
CA MET A 1 -12.04 -18.77 -6.21
C MET A 1 -11.83 -17.28 -6.49
N LEU A 2 -10.69 -16.71 -6.08
CA LEU A 2 -10.37 -15.30 -6.34
C LEU A 2 -9.50 -15.18 -7.61
N LYS A 3 -9.65 -14.09 -8.38
CA LYS A 3 -8.91 -13.84 -9.64
C LYS A 3 -8.69 -12.34 -9.84
N GLY A 4 -7.48 -11.96 -10.28
CA GLY A 4 -7.11 -10.56 -10.52
C GLY A 4 -5.67 -10.40 -10.99
N ARG A 5 -5.26 -9.17 -11.29
CA ARG A 5 -3.88 -8.84 -11.69
C ARG A 5 -2.98 -8.83 -10.45
N VAL A 6 -1.73 -9.25 -10.63
CA VAL A 6 -0.72 -9.17 -9.57
C VAL A 6 0.15 -7.92 -9.76
N PHE A 7 0.37 -7.21 -8.66
CA PHE A 7 1.41 -6.21 -8.47
C PHE A 7 2.49 -6.83 -7.59
N LYS A 8 3.67 -7.08 -8.18
CA LYS A 8 4.77 -7.76 -7.50
C LYS A 8 5.71 -6.74 -6.86
N PHE A 9 5.98 -6.90 -5.57
CA PHE A 9 6.99 -6.14 -4.83
C PHE A 9 8.07 -7.07 -4.26
N GLY A 10 9.19 -6.48 -3.83
CA GLY A 10 10.31 -7.21 -3.26
C GLY A 10 10.15 -7.56 -1.78
N ASP A 11 11.25 -7.92 -1.15
CA ASP A 11 11.34 -8.07 0.30
C ASP A 11 11.30 -6.70 1.01
N ASN A 12 10.98 -6.70 2.30
CA ASN A 12 11.10 -5.55 3.20
C ASN A 12 10.32 -4.29 2.80
N ILE A 13 9.12 -4.45 2.23
CA ILE A 13 8.19 -3.33 2.06
C ILE A 13 7.64 -2.92 3.42
N SER A 14 8.05 -1.76 3.92
CA SER A 14 7.61 -1.25 5.23
C SER A 14 6.24 -0.58 5.20
N THR A 15 5.66 -0.34 6.36
CA THR A 15 4.42 0.43 6.48
C THR A 15 4.54 1.85 5.95
N ASP A 16 5.73 2.46 5.95
CA ASP A 16 5.98 3.75 5.29
C ASP A 16 5.97 3.63 3.75
N HIS A 17 6.36 2.49 3.19
CA HIS A 17 6.22 2.25 1.74
C HIS A 17 4.76 2.05 1.34
N ILE A 18 3.95 1.41 2.20
CA ILE A 18 2.52 1.19 1.95
C ILE A 18 1.74 2.50 2.11
N VAL A 19 1.99 3.22 3.20
CA VAL A 19 1.37 4.51 3.51
C VAL A 19 2.44 5.48 4.02
N PRO A 20 2.86 6.45 3.19
CA PRO A 20 3.94 7.37 3.56
C PRO A 20 3.68 8.12 4.86
N GLY A 21 4.65 8.08 5.77
CA GLY A 21 4.53 8.74 7.06
C GLY A 21 4.27 10.24 7.00
N ARG A 22 4.77 10.91 5.97
CA ARG A 22 4.51 12.34 5.68
C ARG A 22 3.03 12.66 5.45
N LEU A 23 2.20 11.66 5.14
CA LEU A 23 0.76 11.78 4.93
C LEU A 23 -0.08 11.45 6.17
N ALA A 24 0.53 11.30 7.34
CA ALA A 24 -0.19 10.99 8.59
C ALA A 24 -1.31 11.99 8.94
N HIS A 25 -1.26 13.21 8.41
CA HIS A 25 -2.33 14.21 8.56
C HIS A 25 -3.62 13.84 7.82
N LEU A 26 -3.57 12.96 6.81
CA LEU A 26 -4.73 12.44 6.06
C LEU A 26 -5.37 11.22 6.71
N ARG A 27 -4.90 10.78 7.89
CA ARG A 27 -5.37 9.55 8.56
C ARG A 27 -6.88 9.50 8.82
N SER A 28 -7.54 10.66 8.91
CA SER A 28 -8.99 10.77 9.07
C SER A 28 -9.77 10.83 7.75
N ASN A 29 -9.07 10.84 6.60
CA ASN A 29 -9.64 10.84 5.25
C ASN A 29 -9.03 9.69 4.44
N LEU A 30 -9.47 8.46 4.73
CA LEU A 30 -8.99 7.25 4.06
C LEU A 30 -9.12 7.30 2.53
N PRO A 31 -10.21 7.83 1.93
CA PRO A 31 -10.30 7.96 0.48
C PRO A 31 -9.20 8.83 -0.14
N GLU A 32 -8.78 9.89 0.54
CA GLU A 32 -7.66 10.70 0.08
C GLU A 32 -6.33 9.96 0.29
N LEU A 33 -6.14 9.35 1.46
CA LEU A 33 -4.94 8.60 1.79
C LEU A 33 -4.70 7.42 0.82
N ALA A 34 -5.76 6.75 0.38
CA ALA A 34 -5.70 5.64 -0.57
C ALA A 34 -5.17 6.06 -1.96
N LYS A 35 -5.25 7.34 -2.33
CA LYS A 35 -4.65 7.84 -3.58
C LYS A 35 -3.12 7.79 -3.56
N HIS A 36 -2.55 7.67 -2.37
CA HIS A 36 -1.11 7.66 -2.10
C HIS A 36 -0.59 6.28 -1.69
N VAL A 37 -1.43 5.25 -1.72
CA VAL A 37 -1.03 3.90 -1.33
C VAL A 37 0.07 3.38 -2.25
N MET A 38 1.11 2.79 -1.65
CA MET A 38 2.31 2.30 -2.32
C MET A 38 3.13 3.35 -3.09
N GLU A 39 2.85 4.66 -2.99
CA GLU A 39 3.43 5.66 -3.91
C GLU A 39 4.95 5.80 -3.78
N ASP A 40 5.50 5.59 -2.58
CA ASP A 40 6.95 5.64 -2.33
C ASP A 40 7.66 4.37 -2.87
N ALA A 41 6.92 3.28 -3.11
CA ALA A 41 7.43 2.06 -3.73
C ALA A 41 7.19 2.00 -5.26
N ASP A 42 6.03 2.50 -5.70
CA ASP A 42 5.61 2.59 -7.11
C ASP A 42 4.63 3.78 -7.27
N PRO A 43 5.10 4.94 -7.76
CA PRO A 43 4.28 6.15 -7.89
C PRO A 43 3.05 6.01 -8.79
N SER A 44 3.00 4.96 -9.62
CA SER A 44 1.89 4.71 -10.54
C SER A 44 0.86 3.71 -9.99
N PHE A 45 1.14 3.07 -8.85
CA PHE A 45 0.34 1.96 -8.31
C PHE A 45 -1.13 2.32 -8.13
N ALA A 46 -1.41 3.39 -7.38
CA ALA A 46 -2.77 3.80 -7.03
C ALA A 46 -3.66 4.08 -8.25
N SER A 47 -3.07 4.57 -9.35
CA SER A 47 -3.80 4.82 -10.60
C SER A 47 -4.12 3.57 -11.42
N ARG A 48 -3.41 2.45 -11.16
CA ARG A 48 -3.48 1.22 -11.96
C ARG A 48 -4.21 0.09 -11.25
N VAL A 49 -4.18 0.07 -9.91
CA VAL A 49 -4.82 -0.97 -9.10
C VAL A 49 -6.34 -0.90 -9.23
N LYS A 50 -6.98 -2.06 -9.30
CA LYS A 50 -8.43 -2.19 -9.36
C LYS A 50 -8.92 -3.15 -8.28
N ALA A 51 -10.19 -3.03 -7.92
CA ALA A 51 -10.83 -4.00 -7.04
C ALA A 51 -10.67 -5.43 -7.59
N GLY A 52 -10.19 -6.33 -6.74
CA GLY A 52 -9.89 -7.72 -7.10
C GLY A 52 -8.44 -7.99 -7.50
N ASP A 53 -7.59 -6.95 -7.66
CA ASP A 53 -6.16 -7.13 -7.84
C ASP A 53 -5.44 -7.53 -6.54
N PHE A 54 -4.22 -8.05 -6.68
CA PHE A 54 -3.41 -8.57 -5.59
C PHE A 54 -2.06 -7.90 -5.51
N ILE A 55 -1.61 -7.61 -4.29
CA ILE A 55 -0.21 -7.40 -3.98
C ILE A 55 0.41 -8.76 -3.67
N VAL A 56 1.54 -9.06 -4.30
CA VAL A 56 2.40 -10.20 -3.96
C VAL A 56 3.77 -9.65 -3.66
N ALA A 57 4.24 -9.82 -2.43
CA ALA A 57 5.52 -9.33 -1.98
C ALA A 57 6.45 -10.47 -1.54
N GLY A 58 7.71 -10.13 -1.33
CA GLY A 58 8.68 -11.04 -0.72
C GLY A 58 8.48 -11.16 0.79
N ASN A 59 9.58 -11.45 1.48
CA ASN A 59 9.63 -11.59 2.94
C ASN A 59 9.41 -10.24 3.63
N ASN A 60 8.84 -10.28 4.83
CA ASN A 60 8.76 -9.12 5.74
C ASN A 60 7.96 -7.93 5.18
N PHE A 61 6.90 -8.21 4.42
CA PHE A 61 5.94 -7.19 3.97
C PHE A 61 5.16 -6.64 5.16
N GLY A 62 5.06 -5.31 5.24
CA GLY A 62 4.43 -4.59 6.35
C GLY A 62 5.32 -4.36 7.57
N LEU A 63 6.65 -4.47 7.45
CA LEU A 63 7.56 -4.19 8.57
C LEU A 63 7.51 -2.71 9.02
N GLY A 64 8.07 -2.44 10.20
CA GLY A 64 8.30 -1.09 10.69
C GLY A 64 7.22 -0.63 11.67
N SER A 65 6.91 0.66 11.64
CA SER A 65 6.02 1.29 12.62
C SER A 65 4.59 0.72 12.61
N SER A 66 3.93 0.75 13.78
CA SER A 66 2.50 0.44 13.88
C SER A 66 1.66 1.50 13.17
N ARG A 67 1.39 1.25 11.88
CA ARG A 67 0.56 2.08 11.02
C ARG A 67 -0.68 1.30 10.64
N GLU A 68 -1.69 1.41 11.49
CA GLU A 68 -2.98 0.72 11.37
C GLU A 68 -3.74 1.07 10.08
N HIS A 69 -3.33 2.14 9.39
CA HIS A 69 -3.92 2.58 8.13
C HIS A 69 -3.41 1.79 6.93
N ALA A 70 -2.21 1.18 7.02
CA ALA A 70 -1.61 0.41 5.94
C ALA A 70 -2.50 -0.72 5.39
N PRO A 71 -3.21 -1.51 6.21
CA PRO A 71 -4.16 -2.52 5.71
C PRO A 71 -5.56 -1.97 5.37
N LEU A 72 -5.83 -0.68 5.59
CA LEU A 72 -7.17 -0.08 5.41
C LEU A 72 -7.34 0.66 4.09
N VAL A 73 -6.24 0.95 3.39
CA VAL A 73 -6.22 1.76 2.16
C VAL A 73 -5.78 0.97 0.94
#